data_AF-A0A7W4Z0C4-F1
#
_entry.id   AF-A0A7W4Z0C4-F1
#
_cell.length_a   1.000
_cell.length_b   1.000
_cell.length_c   1.000
_cell.angle_alpha   90.00
_cell.angle_beta   90.00
_cell.angle_gamma   90.00
#
_symmetry.space_group_name_H-M   'P 1'
#
loop_
_entity.id
_entity.type
_entity.pdbx_description
1 polymer ?
#
loop_
_entity_poly.entity_id
_entity_poly.type
_entity_poly.pdbx_seq_one_letter_code
_entity_poly.pdbx_strand_id
1 'polypeptide(L)'
;MADRGSARLNEDGPLAEGRRELVCFTAAGSGVEITASYATTTSNSPVGPLAELAAAPDVVFQPIFGSAERLRSDSQHPAAAGMAAPEMGELVDRMGRCYQVAAPDDRLEALAEQLNAMDVVESAYVKPAAALAQTRTTTSGRRGTRPAKKAVAARAQSARAEAPYEEASTDGLGVNDMQPLPMDSPPVSPSFETRQGYLGAAPGGIDARHAWTVSGGRGAGVQVIDCEWGWRFTHEDLRTNQGGVVVGTGSTDTNHGTAVLGEISGDVNSFGVTGIAPDAVVYGAAFSMPTAQAIQQAADRVSAGDILLLEIHRAGPDASGAGQDGYIAVEWWPDDYLAIRYAVNRGVVVVEAAGNGARDLDNAVYDTGPAGFPTWWVNPFRRTTLDSGAVVVGAGAPPPGTHGRDHGPDRSRLDFSNYGACVDAQGWGREVTSTGYGDLQGGASQDLWYTDMFSGTSSASPIVVGALACVQGTLRAAGRIPLSPGRARQLLRAGGSPQQDAPGRPSTQRIGSRPDLRQLIPMALEQRSWFGVQFRGRLEADQTQRWFTFNWPAHWHVEWSVVPTNPRGGGPTVEWTVRTERPSDYYVTYWIDIKNLRAEQTSFEVRYAVLGW
;
A
#
# COMPACT_ATOMS: atom_id res chain seq x y z
N MET A 1 -32.80 23.84 9.20
CA MET A 1 -32.96 22.45 9.67
C MET A 1 -34.01 21.76 8.82
N ALA A 2 -33.56 21.05 7.80
CA ALA A 2 -34.34 20.06 7.07
C ALA A 2 -33.31 19.03 6.61
N ASP A 3 -33.46 17.80 7.12
CA ASP A 3 -32.66 16.63 6.80
C ASP A 3 -32.77 16.35 5.28
N ARG A 4 -31.74 16.77 4.52
CA ARG A 4 -31.62 16.44 3.11
C ARG A 4 -31.05 15.03 3.05
N GLY A 5 -31.98 14.08 2.98
CA GLY A 5 -31.73 12.66 3.00
C GLY A 5 -30.62 12.23 2.06
N SER A 6 -29.86 11.24 2.52
CA SER A 6 -28.97 10.42 1.72
C SER A 6 -29.63 10.09 0.38
N ALA A 7 -29.11 10.66 -0.71
CA ALA A 7 -29.42 10.15 -2.03
C ALA A 7 -29.04 8.67 -2.01
N ARG A 8 -30.05 7.80 -2.00
CA ARG A 8 -29.85 6.36 -2.07
C ARG A 8 -29.13 6.07 -3.37
N LEU A 9 -27.85 5.78 -3.25
CA LEU A 9 -27.04 5.16 -4.29
C LEU A 9 -27.77 3.86 -4.65
N ASN A 10 -28.29 3.76 -5.88
CA ASN A 10 -29.03 2.59 -6.32
C ASN A 10 -28.21 1.30 -6.01
N GLU A 11 -28.83 0.42 -5.23
CA GLU A 11 -28.46 -0.96 -4.98
C GLU A 11 -28.81 -1.75 -6.22
N ASP A 12 -27.84 -2.18 -7.04
CA ASP A 12 -28.03 -3.28 -7.99
C ASP A 12 -26.67 -3.80 -8.49
N GLY A 13 -26.23 -4.94 -7.94
CA GLY A 13 -25.11 -5.77 -8.42
C GLY A 13 -23.98 -6.02 -7.40
N PRO A 14 -23.45 -7.26 -7.28
CA PRO A 14 -22.31 -7.56 -6.40
C PRO A 14 -21.05 -6.98 -7.03
N LEU A 15 -20.55 -5.90 -6.47
CA LEU A 15 -19.47 -5.13 -7.08
C LEU A 15 -18.11 -5.62 -6.59
N ALA A 16 -17.54 -6.56 -7.33
CA ALA A 16 -16.09 -6.85 -7.33
C ALA A 16 -15.26 -5.74 -8.04
N GLU A 17 -15.94 -4.67 -8.48
CA GLU A 17 -15.39 -3.50 -9.15
C GLU A 17 -16.03 -2.24 -8.57
N GLY A 18 -15.23 -1.21 -8.34
CA GLY A 18 -15.69 0.11 -7.90
C GLY A 18 -16.43 0.88 -8.99
N ARG A 19 -16.57 2.18 -8.77
CA ARG A 19 -17.13 3.11 -9.77
C ARG A 19 -16.03 3.99 -10.32
N ARG A 20 -16.28 4.60 -11.48
CA ARG A 20 -15.44 5.68 -11.97
C ARG A 20 -15.57 6.87 -11.04
N GLU A 21 -14.48 7.60 -10.86
CA GLU A 21 -14.41 8.68 -9.88
C GLU A 21 -13.93 9.97 -10.56
N LEU A 22 -14.71 11.05 -10.46
CA LEU A 22 -14.27 12.39 -10.86
C LEU A 22 -13.61 13.08 -9.66
N VAL A 23 -12.39 13.54 -9.88
CA VAL A 23 -11.57 14.26 -8.89
C VAL A 23 -11.32 15.67 -9.41
N CYS A 24 -11.36 16.65 -8.51
CA CYS A 24 -11.13 18.06 -8.81
C CYS A 24 -10.14 18.66 -7.80
N PHE A 25 -9.17 19.41 -8.32
CA PHE A 25 -8.24 20.23 -7.55
C PHE A 25 -8.54 21.71 -7.80
N THR A 26 -8.86 22.46 -6.76
CA THR A 26 -8.98 23.94 -6.89
C THR A 26 -7.61 24.56 -7.07
N ALA A 27 -7.50 25.73 -7.72
CA ALA A 27 -6.22 26.36 -8.00
C ALA A 27 -5.49 26.83 -6.73
N ALA A 28 -4.16 26.66 -6.69
CA ALA A 28 -3.33 27.12 -5.58
C ALA A 28 -3.48 28.64 -5.37
N GLY A 29 -3.60 29.08 -4.11
CA GLY A 29 -3.77 30.50 -3.78
C GLY A 29 -5.12 31.12 -4.19
N SER A 30 -6.04 30.35 -4.80
CA SER A 30 -7.38 30.84 -5.14
C SER A 30 -8.23 31.14 -3.89
N GLY A 31 -7.94 30.48 -2.77
CA GLY A 31 -8.74 30.58 -1.54
C GLY A 31 -10.14 30.02 -1.72
N VAL A 32 -10.34 29.13 -2.70
CA VAL A 32 -11.64 28.52 -3.00
C VAL A 32 -11.96 27.40 -2.02
N GLU A 33 -13.10 27.53 -1.36
CA GLU A 33 -13.71 26.47 -0.58
C GLU A 33 -15.05 26.10 -1.23
N ILE A 34 -15.22 24.81 -1.51
CA ILE A 34 -16.45 24.28 -2.11
C ILE A 34 -17.22 23.51 -1.04
N THR A 35 -18.48 23.87 -0.85
CA THR A 35 -19.43 23.13 -0.02
C THR A 35 -20.52 22.53 -0.90
N ALA A 36 -21.36 21.67 -0.33
CA ALA A 36 -22.48 21.04 -1.03
C ALA A 36 -23.57 22.03 -1.53
N SER A 37 -23.45 23.33 -1.29
CA SER A 37 -24.47 24.32 -1.72
C SER A 37 -23.92 25.65 -2.17
N TYR A 38 -22.61 25.88 -2.06
CA TYR A 38 -21.95 27.12 -2.52
C TYR A 38 -20.44 26.90 -2.67
N ALA A 39 -19.82 27.67 -3.56
CA ALA A 39 -18.38 27.88 -3.59
C ALA A 39 -18.08 29.32 -3.14
N THR A 40 -17.12 29.49 -2.25
CA THR A 40 -16.62 30.79 -1.81
C THR A 40 -15.16 30.94 -2.19
N THR A 41 -14.70 32.18 -2.36
CA THR A 41 -13.29 32.50 -2.61
C THR A 41 -12.86 33.65 -1.71
N THR A 42 -11.63 33.61 -1.22
CA THR A 42 -11.00 34.77 -0.56
C THR A 42 -10.21 35.65 -1.54
N SER A 43 -10.09 35.25 -2.81
CA SER A 43 -9.50 36.03 -3.89
C SER A 43 -10.57 36.73 -4.74
N ASN A 44 -10.20 37.76 -5.52
CA ASN A 44 -11.10 38.45 -6.45
C ASN A 44 -11.47 37.61 -7.70
N SER A 45 -11.12 36.33 -7.73
CA SER A 45 -11.38 35.44 -8.88
C SER A 45 -12.88 35.12 -9.03
N PRO A 46 -13.43 35.11 -10.25
CA PRO A 46 -14.84 34.80 -10.46
C PRO A 46 -15.14 33.32 -10.15
N VAL A 47 -15.91 33.07 -9.08
CA VAL A 47 -16.38 31.71 -8.70
C VAL A 47 -17.79 31.38 -9.17
N GLY A 48 -18.46 32.30 -9.88
CA GLY A 48 -19.86 32.12 -10.32
C GLY A 48 -20.13 30.80 -11.04
N PRO A 49 -19.37 30.44 -12.10
CA PRO A 49 -19.55 29.18 -12.81
C PRO A 49 -19.36 27.93 -11.91
N LEU A 50 -18.37 27.96 -11.03
CA LEU A 50 -18.12 26.86 -10.09
C LEU A 50 -19.24 26.75 -9.04
N ALA A 51 -19.77 27.88 -8.56
CA ALA A 51 -20.90 27.90 -7.64
C ALA A 51 -22.19 27.42 -8.29
N GLU A 52 -22.45 27.76 -9.55
CA GLU A 52 -23.57 27.23 -10.34
C GLU A 52 -23.47 25.71 -10.49
N LEU A 53 -22.27 25.20 -10.79
CA LEU A 53 -22.04 23.77 -10.91
C LEU A 53 -22.21 23.04 -9.58
N ALA A 54 -21.67 23.59 -8.49
CA ALA A 54 -21.81 23.04 -7.14
C ALA A 54 -23.26 23.11 -6.62
N ALA A 55 -24.09 24.00 -7.17
CA ALA A 55 -25.51 24.11 -6.85
C ALA A 55 -26.40 23.18 -7.71
N ALA A 56 -25.85 22.50 -8.73
CA ALA A 56 -26.60 21.58 -9.56
C ALA A 56 -27.13 20.39 -8.71
N PRO A 57 -28.37 19.95 -8.91
CA PRO A 57 -29.04 19.01 -8.00
C PRO A 57 -28.41 17.60 -7.97
N ASP A 58 -27.63 17.26 -8.98
CA ASP A 58 -27.00 15.95 -9.16
C ASP A 58 -25.45 16.01 -9.11
N VAL A 59 -24.89 17.14 -8.67
CA VAL A 59 -23.43 17.31 -8.50
C VAL A 59 -23.14 17.61 -7.04
N VAL A 60 -22.23 16.84 -6.44
CA VAL A 60 -21.80 17.04 -5.05
C VAL A 60 -20.29 17.05 -4.98
N PHE A 61 -19.72 18.17 -4.54
CA PHE A 61 -18.30 18.27 -4.19
C PHE A 61 -18.09 17.86 -2.74
N GLN A 62 -17.14 16.96 -2.53
CA GLN A 62 -16.78 16.44 -1.21
C GLN A 62 -15.28 16.58 -0.99
N PRO A 63 -14.82 17.34 0.02
CA PRO A 63 -13.41 17.36 0.40
C PRO A 63 -12.97 15.94 0.80
N ILE A 64 -11.86 15.46 0.26
CA ILE A 64 -11.35 14.11 0.56
C ILE A 64 -10.68 14.07 1.95
N PHE A 65 -9.94 15.13 2.29
CA PHE A 65 -9.05 15.16 3.46
C PHE A 65 -9.58 16.02 4.63
N GLY A 66 -10.83 16.47 4.55
CA GLY A 66 -11.39 17.43 5.50
C GLY A 66 -10.81 18.84 5.36
N SER A 67 -10.81 19.61 6.45
CA SER A 67 -10.39 21.01 6.43
C SER A 67 -8.87 21.18 6.46
N ALA A 68 -8.36 22.20 5.77
CA ALA A 68 -6.93 22.54 5.78
C ALA A 68 -6.40 22.85 7.20
N GLU A 69 -7.24 23.34 8.11
CA GLU A 69 -6.88 23.58 9.51
C GLU A 69 -6.62 22.27 10.27
N ARG A 70 -7.50 21.28 10.10
CA ARG A 70 -7.30 19.93 10.66
C ARG A 70 -6.01 19.32 10.13
N LEU A 71 -5.78 19.40 8.82
CA LEU A 71 -4.58 18.83 8.18
C LEU A 71 -3.29 19.49 8.69
N ARG A 72 -3.29 20.81 8.90
CA ARG A 72 -2.15 21.51 9.51
C ARG A 72 -1.92 21.08 10.96
N SER A 73 -2.99 20.93 11.75
CA SER A 73 -2.88 20.43 13.12
C SER A 73 -2.33 18.99 13.16
N ASP A 74 -2.84 18.10 12.30
CA ASP A 74 -2.39 16.72 12.20
C ASP A 74 -0.92 16.64 11.74
N SER A 75 -0.50 17.52 10.82
CA SER A 75 0.88 17.59 10.33
C SER A 75 1.90 18.09 11.37
N GLN A 76 1.45 18.72 12.45
CA GLN A 76 2.28 19.17 13.57
C GLN A 76 2.46 18.09 14.65
N HIS A 77 1.80 16.93 14.51
CA HIS A 77 1.87 15.86 15.48
C HIS A 77 3.25 15.13 15.41
N PRO A 78 3.88 14.71 16.53
CA PRO A 78 5.25 14.15 16.53
C PRO A 78 5.42 12.87 15.69
N ALA A 79 4.33 12.14 15.44
CA ALA A 79 4.32 10.96 14.57
C ALA A 79 4.25 11.31 13.07
N ALA A 80 3.93 12.56 12.72
CA ALA A 80 3.70 13.05 11.35
C ALA A 80 4.99 13.36 10.54
N ALA A 81 6.15 13.22 11.17
CA ALA A 81 7.39 13.75 10.61
C ALA A 81 7.94 12.80 9.55
N GLY A 82 7.54 12.92 8.29
CA GLY A 82 8.08 12.15 7.15
C GLY A 82 8.84 13.01 6.12
N MET A 83 8.49 14.29 5.98
CA MET A 83 8.96 15.18 4.91
C MET A 83 9.46 16.52 5.44
N ALA A 84 10.17 17.28 4.59
CA ALA A 84 10.68 18.60 4.96
C ALA A 84 9.52 19.57 5.19
N ALA A 85 9.65 20.53 6.10
CA ALA A 85 8.54 21.42 6.46
C ALA A 85 7.90 22.18 5.27
N PRO A 86 8.67 22.68 4.27
CA PRO A 86 8.09 23.28 3.07
C PRO A 86 7.30 22.28 2.22
N GLU A 87 7.86 21.08 1.99
CA GLU A 87 7.20 20.02 1.20
C GLU A 87 5.94 19.48 1.89
N MET A 88 5.97 19.35 3.22
CA MET A 88 4.79 19.02 4.02
C MET A 88 3.73 20.12 3.90
N GLY A 89 4.14 21.38 3.91
CA GLY A 89 3.24 22.51 3.67
C GLY A 89 2.56 22.45 2.30
N GLU A 90 3.32 22.14 1.25
CA GLU A 90 2.77 21.93 -0.10
C GLU A 90 1.85 20.72 -0.17
N LEU A 91 2.21 19.61 0.47
CA LEU A 91 1.39 18.40 0.49
C LEU A 91 0.04 18.66 1.18
N VAL A 92 0.07 19.32 2.35
CA VAL A 92 -1.14 19.71 3.09
C VAL A 92 -1.99 20.69 2.27
N ASP A 93 -1.36 21.61 1.54
CA ASP A 93 -2.08 22.49 0.60
C ASP A 93 -2.77 21.71 -0.52
N ARG A 94 -2.07 20.75 -1.16
CA ARG A 94 -2.65 19.89 -2.20
C ARG A 94 -3.83 19.07 -1.67
N MET A 95 -3.70 18.49 -0.47
CA MET A 95 -4.78 17.75 0.19
C MET A 95 -5.98 18.65 0.50
N GLY A 96 -5.76 19.86 1.01
CA GLY A 96 -6.83 20.82 1.31
C GLY A 96 -7.58 21.34 0.09
N ARG A 97 -7.03 21.16 -1.11
CA ARG A 97 -7.63 21.55 -2.39
C ARG A 97 -8.22 20.38 -3.18
N CYS A 98 -8.19 19.16 -2.64
CA CYS A 98 -8.61 17.95 -3.33
C CYS A 98 -10.06 17.58 -2.98
N TYR A 99 -10.90 17.52 -4.00
CA TYR A 99 -12.32 17.20 -3.91
C TYR A 99 -12.66 15.99 -4.78
N GLN A 100 -13.49 15.10 -4.24
CA GLN A 100 -14.25 14.18 -5.07
C GLN A 100 -15.54 14.86 -5.53
N VAL A 101 -15.93 14.60 -6.78
CA VAL A 101 -17.15 15.14 -7.38
C VAL A 101 -18.09 13.98 -7.70
N ALA A 102 -19.15 13.82 -6.91
CA ALA A 102 -20.18 12.83 -7.17
C ALA A 102 -21.18 13.38 -8.19
N ALA A 103 -21.39 12.63 -9.28
CA ALA A 103 -22.34 12.92 -10.33
C ALA A 103 -22.72 11.62 -11.09
N PRO A 104 -23.77 11.63 -11.93
CA PRO A 104 -24.07 10.53 -12.84
C PRO A 104 -22.86 10.14 -13.72
N ASP A 105 -22.65 8.84 -13.95
CA ASP A 105 -21.48 8.31 -14.66
C ASP A 105 -21.33 8.87 -16.09
N ASP A 106 -22.46 9.05 -16.78
CA ASP A 106 -22.53 9.60 -18.14
C ASP A 106 -22.22 11.10 -18.22
N ARG A 107 -22.07 11.77 -17.07
CA ARG A 107 -21.71 13.20 -16.98
C ARG A 107 -20.26 13.45 -16.60
N LEU A 108 -19.51 12.44 -16.14
CA LEU A 108 -18.21 12.65 -15.50
C LEU A 108 -17.20 13.33 -16.42
N GLU A 109 -17.09 12.92 -17.69
CA GLU A 109 -16.18 13.51 -18.65
C GLU A 109 -16.53 14.95 -18.99
N ALA A 110 -17.82 15.21 -19.24
CA ALA A 110 -18.29 16.56 -19.55
C ALA A 110 -18.11 17.52 -18.37
N LEU A 111 -18.29 17.03 -17.13
CA LEU A 111 -18.01 17.79 -15.92
C LEU A 111 -16.51 18.06 -15.75
N ALA A 112 -15.65 17.07 -16.01
CA ALA A 112 -14.20 17.27 -15.96
C ALA A 112 -13.76 18.35 -16.97
N GLU A 113 -14.29 18.33 -18.19
CA GLU A 113 -13.99 19.33 -19.21
C GLU A 113 -14.46 20.74 -18.78
N GLN A 114 -15.69 20.86 -18.27
CA GLN A 114 -16.22 22.12 -17.75
C GLN A 114 -15.38 22.67 -16.59
N LEU A 115 -14.97 21.80 -15.67
CA LEU A 115 -14.14 22.17 -14.53
C LEU A 115 -12.76 22.67 -14.98
N ASN A 116 -12.09 21.95 -15.88
CA ASN A 116 -10.78 22.35 -16.42
C ASN A 116 -10.82 23.67 -17.21
N ALA A 117 -11.99 24.12 -17.67
CA ALA A 117 -12.16 25.41 -18.34
C ALA A 117 -12.24 26.61 -17.37
N MET A 118 -12.25 26.39 -16.05
CA MET A 118 -12.38 27.43 -15.04
C MET A 118 -11.01 27.81 -14.44
N ASP A 119 -10.68 29.10 -14.41
CA ASP A 119 -9.40 29.60 -13.84
C ASP A 119 -9.19 29.24 -12.35
N VAL A 120 -10.28 28.96 -11.63
CA VAL A 120 -10.28 28.58 -10.22
C VAL A 120 -10.05 27.09 -9.98
N VAL A 121 -9.94 26.29 -11.05
CA VAL A 121 -9.66 24.85 -11.02
C VAL A 121 -8.27 24.63 -11.63
N GLU A 122 -7.39 23.95 -10.89
CA GLU A 122 -6.09 23.54 -11.42
C GLU A 122 -6.22 22.31 -12.33
N SER A 123 -7.09 21.38 -11.93
CA SER A 123 -7.16 20.08 -12.56
C SER A 123 -8.49 19.40 -12.21
N ALA A 124 -9.07 18.72 -13.19
CA ALA A 124 -10.14 17.76 -12.98
C ALA A 124 -9.96 16.55 -13.91
N TYR A 125 -10.11 15.34 -13.38
CA TYR A 125 -9.95 14.12 -14.16
C TYR A 125 -10.89 13.02 -13.67
N VAL A 126 -11.23 12.10 -14.58
CA VAL A 126 -11.99 10.90 -14.25
C VAL A 126 -11.05 9.71 -14.21
N LYS A 127 -10.93 9.04 -13.07
CA LYS A 127 -10.19 7.77 -12.97
C LYS A 127 -11.14 6.58 -13.20
N PRO A 128 -10.68 5.52 -13.91
CA PRO A 128 -11.51 4.34 -14.19
C PRO A 128 -11.83 3.58 -12.90
N ALA A 129 -12.79 2.66 -12.87
CA ALA A 129 -13.11 1.90 -11.65
C ALA A 129 -11.91 1.09 -11.12
N ALA A 130 -11.71 1.09 -9.79
CA ALA A 130 -10.81 0.13 -9.15
C ALA A 130 -11.44 -1.27 -9.17
N ALA A 131 -10.64 -2.32 -9.06
CA ALA A 131 -11.10 -3.71 -9.05
C ALA A 131 -10.31 -4.57 -8.06
N LEU A 132 -10.92 -5.67 -7.64
CA LEU A 132 -10.24 -6.80 -7.01
C LEU A 132 -9.47 -7.61 -8.05
N ALA A 133 -8.49 -8.40 -7.62
CA ALA A 133 -7.82 -9.40 -8.44
C ALA A 133 -8.78 -10.55 -8.85
N GLN A 134 -9.32 -10.50 -10.08
CA GLN A 134 -10.18 -11.54 -10.65
C GLN A 134 -9.99 -11.64 -12.16
N THR A 135 -9.91 -12.84 -12.73
CA THR A 135 -10.02 -13.00 -14.18
C THR A 135 -11.43 -13.41 -14.55
N ARG A 136 -12.31 -12.45 -14.86
CA ARG A 136 -13.54 -12.78 -15.60
C ARG A 136 -13.18 -13.08 -17.04
N THR A 137 -13.28 -14.34 -17.46
CA THR A 137 -13.44 -14.63 -18.89
C THR A 137 -14.80 -14.09 -19.30
N THR A 138 -14.82 -13.02 -20.09
CA THR A 138 -16.05 -12.52 -20.71
C THR A 138 -16.66 -13.63 -21.57
N THR A 139 -17.68 -14.33 -21.08
CA THR A 139 -18.46 -15.25 -21.91
C THR A 139 -19.40 -14.42 -22.79
N SER A 140 -18.84 -13.85 -23.85
CA SER A 140 -19.61 -13.26 -24.94
C SER A 140 -20.15 -14.38 -25.84
N GLY A 141 -21.43 -14.71 -25.70
CA GLY A 141 -22.34 -14.95 -26.83
C GLY A 141 -22.36 -16.35 -27.48
N ARG A 142 -23.49 -17.05 -27.27
CA ARG A 142 -24.17 -18.04 -28.14
C ARG A 142 -23.30 -18.88 -29.10
N ARG A 143 -23.34 -20.21 -28.90
CA ARG A 143 -23.03 -21.24 -29.91
C ARG A 143 -23.72 -20.93 -31.26
N GLY A 144 -22.98 -20.28 -32.15
CA GLY A 144 -23.23 -20.31 -33.59
C GLY A 144 -22.66 -21.60 -34.17
N THR A 145 -23.52 -22.40 -34.77
CA THR A 145 -23.17 -23.62 -35.50
C THR A 145 -22.12 -23.35 -36.59
N ARG A 146 -20.96 -24.01 -36.51
CA ARG A 146 -20.00 -24.09 -37.63
C ARG A 146 -20.59 -24.92 -38.78
N PRO A 147 -20.52 -24.46 -40.05
CA PRO A 147 -20.46 -25.37 -41.17
C PRO A 147 -18.99 -25.72 -41.52
N ALA A 148 -18.84 -26.89 -42.13
CA ALA A 148 -17.59 -27.61 -42.30
C ALA A 148 -16.71 -27.13 -43.47
N LYS A 149 -15.39 -27.34 -43.29
CA LYS A 149 -14.31 -27.69 -44.24
C LYS A 149 -14.24 -26.99 -45.60
N LYS A 150 -13.06 -26.43 -45.91
CA LYS A 150 -12.22 -26.91 -47.03
C LYS A 150 -10.74 -26.55 -46.82
N ALA A 151 -9.90 -27.55 -47.03
CA ALA A 151 -8.46 -27.52 -46.96
C ALA A 151 -7.85 -26.98 -48.26
N VAL A 152 -6.68 -26.34 -48.15
CA VAL A 152 -5.68 -26.28 -49.22
C VAL A 152 -4.31 -26.50 -48.58
N ALA A 153 -3.60 -27.50 -49.09
CA ALA A 153 -2.27 -27.91 -48.69
C ALA A 153 -1.20 -27.17 -49.51
N ALA A 154 -0.09 -26.82 -48.88
CA ALA A 154 1.21 -26.65 -49.54
C ALA A 154 2.34 -27.07 -48.60
N ARG A 155 3.19 -27.96 -49.10
CA ARG A 155 4.35 -28.59 -48.44
C ARG A 155 5.57 -27.67 -48.38
N ALA A 156 6.37 -27.79 -47.30
CA ALA A 156 7.82 -27.95 -47.39
C ALA A 156 8.39 -28.59 -46.10
N GLN A 157 9.06 -29.74 -46.26
CA GLN A 157 10.03 -30.37 -45.35
C GLN A 157 11.30 -29.47 -45.30
N SER A 158 12.19 -29.40 -44.31
CA SER A 158 12.55 -30.19 -43.13
C SER A 158 13.61 -29.37 -42.35
N ALA A 159 13.53 -29.32 -41.03
CA ALA A 159 14.70 -29.16 -40.15
C ALA A 159 14.35 -29.79 -38.79
N ARG A 160 15.30 -30.52 -38.21
CA ARG A 160 15.13 -31.44 -37.09
C ARG A 160 14.50 -30.75 -35.87
N ALA A 161 13.42 -31.36 -35.38
CA ALA A 161 12.75 -31.00 -34.14
C ALA A 161 13.58 -31.46 -32.93
N GLU A 162 14.03 -30.51 -32.11
CA GLU A 162 14.09 -30.74 -30.68
C GLU A 162 12.65 -30.66 -30.16
N ALA A 163 12.23 -31.66 -29.40
CA ALA A 163 10.88 -31.75 -28.88
C ALA A 163 10.60 -30.55 -27.96
N PRO A 164 9.53 -29.77 -28.18
CA PRO A 164 9.08 -28.84 -27.17
C PRO A 164 8.63 -29.66 -25.95
N TYR A 165 9.10 -29.27 -24.79
CA TYR A 165 8.49 -29.60 -23.52
C TYR A 165 7.07 -29.02 -23.58
N GLU A 166 6.06 -29.87 -23.86
CA GLU A 166 4.66 -29.48 -23.66
C GLU A 166 4.47 -29.39 -22.14
N GLU A 167 4.55 -28.16 -21.61
CA GLU A 167 3.91 -27.82 -20.35
C GLU A 167 2.45 -28.28 -20.48
N ALA A 168 2.04 -29.22 -19.61
CA ALA A 168 0.63 -29.41 -19.33
C ALA A 168 0.17 -28.14 -18.63
N SER A 169 -0.18 -27.12 -19.42
CA SER A 169 -0.55 -25.83 -18.90
C SER A 169 -1.87 -25.96 -18.15
N THR A 170 -1.85 -25.55 -16.88
CA THR A 170 -3.06 -25.19 -16.15
C THR A 170 -3.55 -23.79 -16.54
N ASP A 171 -3.19 -23.30 -17.74
CA ASP A 171 -3.56 -22.01 -18.36
C ASP A 171 -5.09 -21.78 -18.51
N GLY A 172 -5.91 -22.72 -18.06
CA GLY A 172 -7.37 -22.68 -18.21
C GLY A 172 -8.15 -22.05 -17.05
N LEU A 173 -7.56 -21.85 -15.86
CA LEU A 173 -8.26 -21.29 -14.71
C LEU A 173 -7.82 -19.84 -14.46
N GLY A 174 -8.77 -18.91 -14.57
CA GLY A 174 -8.58 -17.51 -14.24
C GLY A 174 -8.11 -17.33 -12.78
N VAL A 175 -7.45 -16.20 -12.49
CA VAL A 175 -7.16 -15.78 -11.12
C VAL A 175 -8.46 -15.70 -10.34
N ASN A 176 -8.56 -16.48 -9.26
CA ASN A 176 -9.70 -16.57 -8.36
C ASN A 176 -11.02 -16.98 -9.04
N ASP A 177 -10.96 -17.69 -10.17
CA ASP A 177 -12.13 -18.25 -10.85
C ASP A 177 -12.42 -19.68 -10.35
N MET A 178 -12.70 -19.79 -9.05
CA MET A 178 -12.94 -21.06 -8.37
C MET A 178 -14.41 -21.25 -8.06
N GLN A 179 -14.88 -22.50 -8.13
CA GLN A 179 -16.26 -22.86 -7.76
C GLN A 179 -16.24 -23.60 -6.42
N PRO A 180 -17.16 -23.27 -5.50
CA PRO A 180 -17.25 -23.98 -4.24
C PRO A 180 -17.63 -25.45 -4.48
N LEU A 181 -17.07 -26.35 -3.68
CA LEU A 181 -17.49 -27.74 -3.72
C LEU A 181 -18.98 -27.86 -3.36
N PRO A 182 -19.77 -28.64 -4.10
CA PRO A 182 -21.21 -28.75 -3.85
C PRO A 182 -21.54 -29.64 -2.64
N MET A 183 -20.57 -30.41 -2.15
CA MET A 183 -20.76 -31.30 -1.00
C MET A 183 -20.85 -30.50 0.29
N ASP A 184 -21.77 -30.89 1.16
CA ASP A 184 -21.88 -30.29 2.48
C ASP A 184 -20.58 -30.46 3.27
N SER A 185 -20.23 -29.42 4.01
CA SER A 185 -19.07 -29.43 4.91
C SER A 185 -19.24 -30.52 5.97
N PRO A 186 -18.15 -31.17 6.41
CA PRO A 186 -18.22 -32.10 7.52
C PRO A 186 -18.71 -31.38 8.80
N PRO A 187 -19.24 -32.12 9.80
CA PRO A 187 -19.71 -31.51 11.06
C PRO A 187 -18.62 -30.73 11.82
N VAL A 188 -17.35 -31.08 11.58
CA VAL A 188 -16.18 -30.36 12.08
C VAL A 188 -15.22 -30.27 10.90
N SER A 189 -14.82 -29.05 10.55
CA SER A 189 -13.82 -28.80 9.52
C SER A 189 -12.49 -29.48 9.89
N PRO A 190 -11.76 -30.11 8.95
CA PRO A 190 -10.43 -30.60 9.21
C PRO A 190 -9.45 -29.41 9.32
N SER A 191 -8.25 -29.65 9.85
CA SER A 191 -7.16 -28.68 9.74
C SER A 191 -6.52 -28.74 8.35
N PHE A 192 -6.36 -27.58 7.73
CA PHE A 192 -5.71 -27.34 6.46
C PHE A 192 -4.31 -26.73 6.62
N GLU A 193 -3.77 -26.62 7.83
CA GLU A 193 -2.43 -26.04 8.09
C GLU A 193 -1.31 -26.71 7.29
N THR A 194 -1.43 -28.00 6.98
CA THR A 194 -0.46 -28.75 6.18
C THR A 194 -0.39 -28.29 4.72
N ARG A 195 -1.42 -27.56 4.26
CA ARG A 195 -1.52 -26.93 2.94
C ARG A 195 -1.07 -25.45 2.96
N GLN A 196 -0.86 -24.86 4.14
CA GLN A 196 -0.34 -23.50 4.27
C GLN A 196 1.19 -23.47 4.19
N GLY A 197 1.74 -23.91 3.05
CA GLY A 197 3.19 -23.98 2.83
C GLY A 197 3.90 -22.63 2.97
N TYR A 198 3.20 -21.53 2.71
CA TYR A 198 3.71 -20.16 2.89
C TYR A 198 4.07 -19.84 4.34
N LEU A 199 3.49 -20.51 5.34
CA LEU A 199 3.86 -20.36 6.76
C LEU A 199 5.21 -21.02 7.10
N GLY A 200 5.64 -21.97 6.27
CA GLY A 200 6.84 -22.77 6.46
C GLY A 200 8.13 -21.96 6.36
N ALA A 201 9.27 -22.64 6.59
CA ALA A 201 10.58 -21.99 6.58
C ALA A 201 10.93 -21.40 5.21
N ALA A 202 11.72 -20.34 5.23
CA ALA A 202 12.42 -19.86 4.05
C ALA A 202 13.35 -20.97 3.46
N PRO A 203 13.55 -21.04 2.14
CA PRO A 203 13.07 -20.04 1.22
C PRO A 203 11.61 -20.24 0.80
N GLY A 204 11.02 -21.44 0.96
CA GLY A 204 9.69 -21.82 0.45
C GLY A 204 8.51 -21.06 1.05
N GLY A 205 8.54 -20.75 2.34
CA GLY A 205 7.59 -19.86 3.02
C GLY A 205 8.28 -18.62 3.59
N ILE A 206 7.66 -18.00 4.60
CA ILE A 206 8.17 -16.79 5.28
C ILE A 206 8.70 -17.02 6.70
N ASP A 207 8.76 -18.27 7.13
CA ASP A 207 9.12 -18.73 8.49
C ASP A 207 8.24 -18.11 9.60
N ALA A 208 6.92 -18.02 9.36
CA ALA A 208 5.95 -17.53 10.34
C ALA A 208 5.98 -18.34 11.64
N ARG A 209 6.17 -19.65 11.54
CA ARG A 209 6.26 -20.54 12.70
C ARG A 209 7.45 -20.22 13.61
N HIS A 210 8.56 -19.71 13.06
CA HIS A 210 9.65 -19.18 13.87
C HIS A 210 9.23 -17.89 14.59
N ALA A 211 8.56 -16.95 13.91
CA ALA A 211 8.09 -15.71 14.52
C ALA A 211 7.20 -15.96 15.73
N TRP A 212 6.33 -16.98 15.67
CA TRP A 212 5.46 -17.34 16.79
C TRP A 212 6.21 -17.82 18.04
N THR A 213 7.49 -18.19 17.93
CA THR A 213 8.35 -18.51 19.08
C THR A 213 8.94 -17.27 19.75
N VAL A 214 8.83 -16.10 19.11
CA VAL A 214 9.32 -14.82 19.61
C VAL A 214 8.16 -14.07 20.28
N SER A 215 8.43 -13.44 21.43
CA SER A 215 7.41 -12.65 22.14
C SER A 215 6.83 -11.57 21.22
N GLY A 216 5.50 -11.51 21.10
CA GLY A 216 4.80 -10.60 20.19
C GLY A 216 4.86 -10.99 18.69
N GLY A 217 5.63 -12.02 18.32
CA GLY A 217 5.83 -12.44 16.93
C GLY A 217 4.62 -13.12 16.27
N ARG A 218 3.46 -13.12 16.94
CA ARG A 218 2.14 -13.45 16.38
C ARG A 218 1.31 -12.21 16.03
N GLY A 219 1.87 -11.00 16.15
CA GLY A 219 1.19 -9.75 15.81
C GLY A 219 0.48 -9.05 16.97
N ALA A 220 0.71 -9.47 18.22
CA ALA A 220 0.03 -8.91 19.38
C ALA A 220 0.19 -7.38 19.47
N GLY A 221 -0.94 -6.67 19.63
CA GLY A 221 -0.98 -5.22 19.75
C GLY A 221 -0.80 -4.45 18.43
N VAL A 222 -0.83 -5.15 17.28
CA VAL A 222 -0.84 -4.56 15.95
C VAL A 222 -2.27 -4.55 15.42
N GLN A 223 -2.65 -3.44 14.78
CA GLN A 223 -3.90 -3.37 14.03
C GLN A 223 -3.61 -3.42 12.53
N VAL A 224 -4.46 -4.16 11.81
CA VAL A 224 -4.44 -4.22 10.35
C VAL A 224 -5.82 -3.82 9.85
N ILE A 225 -5.88 -2.91 8.88
CA ILE A 225 -7.12 -2.65 8.13
C ILE A 225 -6.91 -3.11 6.71
N ASP A 226 -7.73 -4.08 6.31
CA ASP A 226 -7.87 -4.50 4.93
C ASP A 226 -8.85 -3.56 4.21
N CYS A 227 -8.38 -2.90 3.16
CA CYS A 227 -9.17 -1.99 2.34
C CYS A 227 -9.58 -2.69 1.04
N GLU A 228 -10.84 -3.09 0.95
CA GLU A 228 -11.47 -3.67 -0.25
C GLU A 228 -12.99 -3.54 -0.22
N TRP A 229 -13.79 -4.56 -0.61
CA TRP A 229 -15.25 -4.45 -0.64
C TRP A 229 -15.97 -5.27 0.41
N GLY A 230 -15.59 -6.51 0.71
CA GLY A 230 -16.44 -7.41 1.50
C GLY A 230 -15.71 -8.50 2.26
N TRP A 231 -16.21 -8.79 3.46
CA TRP A 231 -15.63 -9.78 4.38
C TRP A 231 -16.72 -10.55 5.09
N ARG A 232 -16.45 -11.82 5.39
CA ARG A 232 -17.30 -12.66 6.21
C ARG A 232 -16.69 -12.81 7.60
N PHE A 233 -16.88 -11.80 8.45
CA PHE A 233 -16.51 -11.85 9.87
C PHE A 233 -17.33 -12.86 10.70
N THR A 234 -18.26 -13.57 10.07
CA THR A 234 -18.96 -14.72 10.64
C THR A 234 -18.33 -16.05 10.26
N HIS A 235 -17.24 -16.07 9.49
CA HIS A 235 -16.54 -17.30 9.16
C HIS A 235 -16.11 -18.04 10.44
N GLU A 236 -16.19 -19.37 10.47
CA GLU A 236 -15.90 -20.16 11.67
C GLU A 236 -14.48 -19.95 12.22
N ASP A 237 -13.57 -19.57 11.33
CA ASP A 237 -12.14 -19.37 11.58
C ASP A 237 -11.72 -17.90 11.72
N LEU A 238 -12.68 -16.99 11.74
CA LEU A 238 -12.46 -15.54 11.85
C LEU A 238 -13.35 -15.00 12.98
N ARG A 239 -13.21 -15.56 14.18
CA ARG A 239 -14.00 -15.16 15.36
C ARG A 239 -13.16 -14.44 16.40
N THR A 240 -11.84 -14.59 16.36
CA THR A 240 -10.90 -14.00 17.30
C THR A 240 -10.17 -12.83 16.65
N ASN A 241 -9.97 -11.75 17.41
CA ASN A 241 -9.26 -10.55 16.94
C ASN A 241 -9.84 -9.93 15.65
N GLN A 242 -11.13 -10.13 15.41
CA GLN A 242 -11.85 -9.54 14.27
C GLN A 242 -12.68 -8.34 14.73
N GLY A 243 -12.41 -7.18 14.15
CA GLY A 243 -13.07 -5.92 14.51
C GLY A 243 -14.21 -5.49 13.60
N GLY A 244 -14.48 -6.25 12.53
CA GLY A 244 -15.56 -5.94 11.59
C GLY A 244 -15.22 -4.81 10.61
N VAL A 245 -16.24 -4.34 9.89
CA VAL A 245 -16.11 -3.20 8.97
C VAL A 245 -16.17 -1.90 9.76
N VAL A 246 -15.09 -1.11 9.70
CA VAL A 246 -14.96 0.16 10.45
C VAL A 246 -15.12 1.39 9.56
N VAL A 247 -14.91 1.25 8.25
CA VAL A 247 -15.07 2.33 7.26
C VAL A 247 -15.95 1.81 6.12
N GLY A 248 -16.88 2.63 5.65
CA GLY A 248 -17.79 2.26 4.56
C GLY A 248 -18.80 1.17 4.93
N THR A 249 -19.46 0.63 3.91
CA THR A 249 -20.45 -0.44 4.01
C THR A 249 -19.96 -1.64 3.19
N GLY A 250 -19.78 -2.79 3.83
CA GLY A 250 -19.30 -4.00 3.17
C GLY A 250 -20.26 -4.52 2.09
N SER A 251 -19.68 -5.05 1.02
CA SER A 251 -20.37 -5.77 -0.06
C SER A 251 -20.86 -7.15 0.41
N THR A 252 -21.86 -7.68 -0.28
CA THR A 252 -22.35 -9.06 -0.09
C THR A 252 -21.45 -10.11 -0.76
N ASP A 253 -20.59 -9.70 -1.70
CA ASP A 253 -19.53 -10.57 -2.20
C ASP A 253 -18.33 -10.48 -1.25
N THR A 254 -18.12 -11.53 -0.45
CA THR A 254 -17.18 -11.52 0.66
C THR A 254 -15.98 -12.44 0.46
N ASN A 255 -15.91 -13.21 -0.63
CA ASN A 255 -14.93 -14.29 -0.73
C ASN A 255 -13.48 -13.79 -0.70
N HIS A 256 -13.20 -12.73 -1.46
CA HIS A 256 -11.86 -12.16 -1.60
C HIS A 256 -11.31 -11.69 -0.25
N GLY A 257 -11.96 -10.72 0.40
CA GLY A 257 -11.56 -10.25 1.72
C GLY A 257 -11.60 -11.33 2.78
N THR A 258 -12.52 -12.30 2.71
CA THR A 258 -12.48 -13.43 3.65
C THR A 258 -11.21 -14.24 3.49
N ALA A 259 -10.71 -14.47 2.26
CA ALA A 259 -9.44 -15.15 2.04
C ALA A 259 -8.24 -14.33 2.54
N VAL A 260 -8.23 -13.02 2.31
CA VAL A 260 -7.21 -12.10 2.84
C VAL A 260 -7.13 -12.17 4.37
N LEU A 261 -8.27 -12.14 5.06
CA LEU A 261 -8.33 -12.21 6.52
C LEU A 261 -7.79 -13.53 7.07
N GLY A 262 -8.07 -14.65 6.41
CA GLY A 262 -7.59 -15.98 6.82
C GLY A 262 -6.06 -16.10 6.77
N GLU A 263 -5.43 -15.50 5.76
CA GLU A 263 -3.96 -15.47 5.65
C GLU A 263 -3.33 -14.66 6.77
N ILE A 264 -3.90 -13.51 7.10
CA ILE A 264 -3.33 -12.59 8.09
C ILE A 264 -3.62 -13.09 9.51
N SER A 265 -4.87 -13.44 9.79
CA SER A 265 -5.40 -13.52 11.16
C SER A 265 -6.33 -14.70 11.44
N GLY A 266 -6.30 -15.75 10.61
CA GLY A 266 -7.01 -16.99 10.89
C GLY A 266 -6.80 -17.48 12.33
N ASP A 267 -7.89 -17.87 12.98
CA ASP A 267 -7.94 -18.19 14.41
C ASP A 267 -6.98 -19.34 14.78
N VAL A 268 -6.47 -19.30 16.01
CA VAL A 268 -5.59 -20.37 16.52
C VAL A 268 -6.44 -21.47 17.15
N ASN A 269 -6.74 -22.50 16.39
CA ASN A 269 -7.55 -23.63 16.85
C ASN A 269 -7.07 -24.97 16.24
N SER A 270 -7.92 -26.00 16.20
CA SER A 270 -7.56 -27.35 15.73
C SER A 270 -8.16 -27.72 14.36
N PHE A 271 -8.81 -26.78 13.68
CA PHE A 271 -9.44 -26.95 12.38
C PHE A 271 -9.01 -25.81 11.44
N GLY A 272 -9.47 -25.84 10.20
CA GLY A 272 -9.33 -24.69 9.30
C GLY A 272 -7.88 -24.29 9.00
N VAL A 273 -7.63 -23.00 8.96
CA VAL A 273 -6.34 -22.36 8.66
C VAL A 273 -5.86 -21.54 9.85
N THR A 274 -4.55 -21.37 9.97
CA THR A 274 -3.95 -20.49 10.98
C THR A 274 -3.35 -19.25 10.31
N GLY A 275 -3.69 -18.05 10.78
CA GLY A 275 -3.13 -16.81 10.26
C GLY A 275 -1.63 -16.66 10.49
N ILE A 276 -0.96 -15.85 9.67
CA ILE A 276 0.46 -15.49 9.83
C ILE A 276 0.69 -14.70 11.13
N ALA A 277 -0.21 -13.77 11.44
CA ALA A 277 -0.20 -12.90 12.61
C ALA A 277 -1.54 -12.99 13.36
N PRO A 278 -1.86 -14.15 13.96
CA PRO A 278 -3.19 -14.44 14.50
C PRO A 278 -3.56 -13.62 15.75
N ASP A 279 -2.58 -12.96 16.39
CA ASP A 279 -2.82 -12.07 17.53
C ASP A 279 -2.95 -10.59 17.11
N ALA A 280 -2.85 -10.28 15.81
CA ALA A 280 -3.17 -8.96 15.27
C ALA A 280 -4.69 -8.76 15.22
N VAL A 281 -5.16 -7.54 15.45
CA VAL A 281 -6.58 -7.20 15.31
C VAL A 281 -6.85 -6.71 13.90
N VAL A 282 -7.75 -7.38 13.17
CA VAL A 282 -8.03 -7.07 11.77
C VAL A 282 -9.41 -6.47 11.59
N TYR A 283 -9.48 -5.43 10.77
CA TYR A 283 -10.71 -4.71 10.41
C TYR A 283 -10.85 -4.61 8.89
N GLY A 284 -12.07 -4.34 8.43
CA GLY A 284 -12.35 -4.02 7.02
C GLY A 284 -12.65 -2.54 6.80
N ALA A 285 -12.18 -1.98 5.69
CA ALA A 285 -12.53 -0.65 5.18
C ALA A 285 -13.07 -0.75 3.76
N ALA A 286 -14.38 -0.57 3.60
CA ALA A 286 -15.06 -0.79 2.34
C ALA A 286 -14.91 0.39 1.36
N PHE A 287 -14.53 0.10 0.12
CA PHE A 287 -14.61 1.00 -1.04
C PHE A 287 -16.06 1.16 -1.56
N SER A 288 -17.02 1.27 -0.64
CA SER A 288 -18.39 1.73 -0.90
C SER A 288 -18.47 3.26 -1.06
N MET A 289 -17.30 3.90 -1.12
CA MET A 289 -17.04 5.33 -1.26
C MET A 289 -15.77 5.50 -2.11
N PRO A 290 -15.44 6.73 -2.56
CA PRO A 290 -14.22 6.99 -3.33
C PRO A 290 -12.96 6.45 -2.66
N THR A 291 -12.02 5.92 -3.44
CA THR A 291 -10.90 5.14 -2.89
C THR A 291 -10.00 5.96 -1.98
N ALA A 292 -9.64 7.18 -2.38
CA ALA A 292 -8.83 8.09 -1.58
C ALA A 292 -9.50 8.46 -0.24
N GLN A 293 -10.83 8.58 -0.24
CA GLN A 293 -11.60 8.87 0.99
C GLN A 293 -11.61 7.65 1.94
N ALA A 294 -11.79 6.45 1.42
CA ALA A 294 -11.73 5.22 2.24
C ALA A 294 -10.33 5.02 2.84
N ILE A 295 -9.26 5.22 2.06
CA ILE A 295 -7.86 5.14 2.53
C ILE A 295 -7.60 6.16 3.64
N GLN A 296 -8.03 7.42 3.44
CA GLN A 296 -7.89 8.47 4.44
C GLN A 296 -8.64 8.12 5.74
N GLN A 297 -9.89 7.67 5.64
CA GLN A 297 -10.68 7.29 6.81
C GLN A 297 -10.16 6.04 7.50
N ALA A 298 -9.58 5.08 6.77
CA ALA A 298 -8.92 3.91 7.36
C ALA A 298 -7.67 4.34 8.15
N ALA A 299 -6.84 5.23 7.59
CA ALA A 299 -5.68 5.79 8.28
C ALA A 299 -6.06 6.54 9.57
N ASP A 300 -7.26 7.12 9.62
CA ASP A 300 -7.80 7.77 10.82
C ASP A 300 -8.12 6.82 11.97
N ARG A 301 -8.28 5.51 11.70
CA ARG A 301 -8.63 4.50 12.72
C ARG A 301 -7.43 3.83 13.37
N VAL A 302 -6.24 4.02 12.82
CA VAL A 302 -5.03 3.33 13.26
C VAL A 302 -3.93 4.32 13.64
N SER A 303 -2.91 3.81 14.33
CA SER A 303 -1.78 4.59 14.84
C SER A 303 -0.48 4.26 14.10
N ALA A 304 0.57 5.04 14.38
CA ALA A 304 1.90 4.75 13.86
C ALA A 304 2.32 3.30 14.19
N GLY A 305 2.81 2.60 13.18
CA GLY A 305 3.22 1.19 13.26
C GLY A 305 2.12 0.15 12.99
N ASP A 306 0.86 0.57 12.92
CA ASP A 306 -0.22 -0.28 12.40
C ASP A 306 -0.19 -0.29 10.86
N ILE A 307 -0.99 -1.17 10.25
CA ILE A 307 -0.87 -1.50 8.83
C ILE A 307 -2.19 -1.24 8.09
N LEU A 308 -2.13 -0.57 6.95
CA LEU A 308 -3.20 -0.57 5.95
C LEU A 308 -2.78 -1.47 4.79
N LEU A 309 -3.72 -2.31 4.35
CA LEU A 309 -3.57 -3.16 3.19
C LEU A 309 -4.52 -2.67 2.10
N LEU A 310 -4.00 -2.39 0.90
CA LEU A 310 -4.79 -1.96 -0.26
C LEU A 310 -4.90 -3.12 -1.25
N GLU A 311 -6.03 -3.82 -1.22
CA GLU A 311 -6.32 -5.01 -2.02
C GLU A 311 -6.98 -4.69 -3.37
N ILE A 312 -6.60 -3.54 -3.95
CA ILE A 312 -7.19 -3.04 -5.18
C ILE A 312 -6.12 -2.60 -6.18
N HIS A 313 -6.49 -2.70 -7.44
CA HIS A 313 -5.74 -2.15 -8.57
C HIS A 313 -6.70 -1.47 -9.53
N ARG A 314 -6.17 -0.80 -10.54
CA ARG A 314 -6.98 -0.03 -11.49
C ARG A 314 -6.35 -0.01 -12.87
N ALA A 315 -7.17 0.06 -13.92
CA ALA A 315 -6.70 0.11 -15.31
C ALA A 315 -5.74 1.29 -15.54
N GLY A 316 -4.48 1.01 -15.89
CA GLY A 316 -3.48 2.03 -16.24
C GLY A 316 -3.54 2.46 -17.72
N PRO A 317 -2.64 3.36 -18.15
CA PRO A 317 -2.55 3.81 -19.54
C PRO A 317 -2.41 2.70 -20.59
N ASP A 318 -1.75 1.60 -20.23
CA ASP A 318 -1.49 0.43 -21.09
C ASP A 318 -2.55 -0.68 -20.93
N ALA A 319 -3.70 -0.38 -20.32
CA ALA A 319 -4.79 -1.34 -20.19
C ALA A 319 -5.44 -1.64 -21.55
N SER A 320 -5.59 -2.93 -21.87
CA SER A 320 -6.21 -3.36 -23.14
C SER A 320 -7.74 -3.28 -23.14
N GLY A 321 -8.35 -3.07 -21.97
CA GLY A 321 -9.80 -3.16 -21.77
C GLY A 321 -10.33 -4.61 -21.74
N ALA A 322 -9.44 -5.61 -21.82
CA ALA A 322 -9.79 -7.03 -21.72
C ALA A 322 -9.32 -7.61 -20.38
N GLY A 323 -10.27 -7.91 -19.49
CA GLY A 323 -9.96 -8.38 -18.15
C GLY A 323 -9.07 -7.39 -17.38
N GLN A 324 -8.04 -7.89 -16.71
CA GLN A 324 -7.14 -7.10 -15.86
C GLN A 324 -5.82 -6.72 -16.53
N ASP A 325 -5.65 -7.05 -17.82
CA ASP A 325 -4.42 -6.73 -18.54
C ASP A 325 -4.18 -5.21 -18.56
N GLY A 326 -3.00 -4.81 -18.10
CA GLY A 326 -2.61 -3.41 -17.86
C GLY A 326 -3.18 -2.73 -16.61
N TYR A 327 -3.74 -3.48 -15.64
CA TYR A 327 -4.11 -2.93 -14.34
C TYR A 327 -2.88 -2.75 -13.45
N ILE A 328 -2.78 -1.62 -12.76
CA ILE A 328 -1.63 -1.17 -11.97
C ILE A 328 -2.02 -0.76 -10.56
N ALA A 329 -1.02 -0.63 -9.68
CA ALA A 329 -1.16 -0.13 -8.31
C ALA A 329 -1.81 1.28 -8.29
N VAL A 330 -2.63 1.52 -7.26
CA VAL A 330 -3.48 2.72 -7.19
C VAL A 330 -2.70 3.99 -6.86
N GLU A 331 -1.46 3.89 -6.34
CA GLU A 331 -0.62 5.06 -6.08
C GLU A 331 -0.32 5.91 -7.32
N TRP A 332 -0.56 5.42 -8.54
CA TRP A 332 -0.38 6.20 -9.77
C TRP A 332 -1.37 7.39 -9.91
N TRP A 333 -2.57 7.28 -9.33
CA TRP A 333 -3.58 8.34 -9.40
C TRP A 333 -3.34 9.45 -8.36
N PRO A 334 -3.43 10.74 -8.73
CA PRO A 334 -3.04 11.85 -7.85
C PRO A 334 -3.71 11.86 -6.47
N ASP A 335 -5.00 11.58 -6.37
CA ASP A 335 -5.73 11.57 -5.10
C ASP A 335 -5.47 10.33 -4.24
N ASP A 336 -5.33 9.16 -4.87
CA ASP A 336 -4.93 7.92 -4.18
C ASP A 336 -3.49 8.05 -3.65
N TYR A 337 -2.57 8.63 -4.43
CA TYR A 337 -1.23 9.02 -3.98
C TYR A 337 -1.27 9.90 -2.73
N LEU A 338 -2.09 10.95 -2.74
CA LEU A 338 -2.24 11.84 -1.58
C LEU A 338 -2.81 11.10 -0.37
N ALA A 339 -3.76 10.18 -0.56
CA ALA A 339 -4.32 9.39 0.54
C ALA A 339 -3.32 8.43 1.17
N ILE A 340 -2.49 7.79 0.34
CA ILE A 340 -1.38 6.96 0.82
C ILE A 340 -0.34 7.82 1.55
N ARG A 341 0.03 9.00 1.02
CA ARG A 341 0.91 9.96 1.70
C ARG A 341 0.35 10.39 3.05
N TYR A 342 -0.96 10.62 3.15
CA TYR A 342 -1.62 10.97 4.40
C TYR A 342 -1.41 9.87 5.46
N ALA A 343 -1.64 8.61 5.10
CA ALA A 343 -1.42 7.47 5.98
C ALA A 343 0.06 7.31 6.38
N VAL A 344 0.97 7.33 5.39
CA VAL A 344 2.42 7.19 5.60
C VAL A 344 2.96 8.28 6.51
N ASN A 345 2.53 9.54 6.31
CA ASN A 345 2.97 10.64 7.15
C ASN A 345 2.60 10.40 8.61
N ARG A 346 1.42 9.83 8.90
CA ARG A 346 1.01 9.46 10.27
C ARG A 346 1.79 8.28 10.88
N GLY A 347 2.78 7.75 10.16
CA GLY A 347 3.58 6.59 10.56
C GLY A 347 2.87 5.26 10.34
N VAL A 348 1.73 5.24 9.63
CA VAL A 348 1.00 4.02 9.29
C VAL A 348 1.70 3.34 8.12
N VAL A 349 1.96 2.04 8.24
CA VAL A 349 2.59 1.27 7.17
C VAL A 349 1.52 0.92 6.14
N VAL A 350 1.67 1.40 4.91
CA VAL A 350 0.76 1.06 3.81
C VAL A 350 1.41 -0.02 2.94
N VAL A 351 0.67 -1.10 2.68
CA VAL A 351 1.04 -2.18 1.77
C VAL A 351 0.00 -2.21 0.65
N GLU A 352 0.44 -2.17 -0.60
CA GLU A 352 -0.46 -2.25 -1.77
C GLU A 352 -0.04 -3.35 -2.73
N ALA A 353 -1.03 -3.99 -3.35
CA ALA A 353 -0.81 -4.93 -4.43
C ALA A 353 -0.27 -4.21 -5.68
N ALA A 354 0.77 -4.76 -6.33
CA ALA A 354 1.36 -4.15 -7.52
C ALA A 354 0.42 -4.12 -8.74
N GLY A 355 -0.62 -4.95 -8.74
CA GLY A 355 -1.56 -5.13 -9.83
C GLY A 355 -1.27 -6.36 -10.71
N ASN A 356 -2.31 -6.86 -11.38
CA ASN A 356 -2.29 -8.08 -12.19
C ASN A 356 -2.21 -7.78 -13.70
N GLY A 357 -1.61 -6.66 -14.07
CA GLY A 357 -1.59 -6.17 -15.45
C GLY A 357 -0.49 -6.73 -16.34
N ALA A 358 0.43 -7.55 -15.81
CA ALA A 358 1.63 -8.01 -16.50
C ALA A 358 2.49 -6.87 -17.09
N ARG A 359 2.58 -5.72 -16.41
CA ARG A 359 3.29 -4.53 -16.89
C ARG A 359 4.61 -4.28 -16.16
N ASP A 360 5.54 -3.75 -16.94
CA ASP A 360 6.76 -3.10 -16.46
C ASP A 360 6.43 -1.69 -15.97
N LEU A 361 6.37 -1.49 -14.66
CA LEU A 361 6.07 -0.20 -14.04
C LEU A 361 7.20 0.84 -14.25
N ASP A 362 8.36 0.43 -14.76
CA ASP A 362 9.42 1.33 -15.20
C ASP A 362 9.23 1.83 -16.64
N ASN A 363 8.19 1.37 -17.35
CA ASN A 363 7.90 1.81 -18.72
C ASN A 363 7.54 3.31 -18.76
N ALA A 364 8.05 4.01 -19.77
CA ALA A 364 7.84 5.44 -19.97
C ALA A 364 6.37 5.83 -20.21
N VAL A 365 5.48 4.88 -20.54
CA VAL A 365 4.03 5.16 -20.62
C VAL A 365 3.50 5.74 -19.30
N TYR A 366 4.06 5.32 -18.16
CA TYR A 366 3.64 5.80 -16.85
C TYR A 366 4.21 7.17 -16.49
N ASP A 367 5.15 7.71 -17.29
CA ASP A 367 5.75 9.04 -17.10
C ASP A 367 4.86 10.19 -17.62
N THR A 368 3.76 9.87 -18.31
CA THR A 368 2.82 10.86 -18.85
C THR A 368 1.46 10.71 -18.20
N GLY A 369 1.03 11.76 -17.50
CA GLY A 369 -0.31 11.83 -16.92
C GLY A 369 -1.38 12.05 -18.01
N PRO A 370 -2.59 11.49 -17.87
CA PRO A 370 -3.72 11.81 -18.75
C PRO A 370 -4.07 13.30 -18.71
N ALA A 371 -4.78 13.75 -19.73
CA ALA A 371 -5.30 15.11 -19.76
C ALA A 371 -6.14 15.40 -18.50
N GLY A 372 -5.95 16.57 -17.92
CA GLY A 372 -6.63 16.99 -16.68
C GLY A 372 -5.94 16.56 -15.39
N PHE A 373 -4.82 15.84 -15.43
CA PHE A 373 -3.98 15.63 -14.23
C PHE A 373 -3.36 16.95 -13.74
N PRO A 374 -3.10 17.09 -12.43
CA PRO A 374 -2.55 18.32 -11.88
C PRO A 374 -1.09 18.53 -12.30
N THR A 375 -0.68 19.79 -12.40
CA THR A 375 0.61 20.18 -12.99
C THR A 375 1.83 19.73 -12.18
N TRP A 376 1.64 19.47 -10.88
CA TRP A 376 2.67 18.95 -9.99
C TRP A 376 2.88 17.45 -10.11
N TRP A 377 1.96 16.73 -10.76
CA TRP A 377 2.01 15.27 -10.84
C TRP A 377 3.16 14.83 -11.72
N VAL A 378 3.89 13.84 -11.24
CA VAL A 378 4.87 13.05 -11.99
C VAL A 378 4.75 11.60 -11.56
N ASN A 379 5.26 10.66 -12.37
CA ASN A 379 5.13 9.23 -12.12
C ASN A 379 5.65 8.80 -10.73
N PRO A 380 4.78 8.36 -9.81
CA PRO A 380 5.19 7.95 -8.46
C PRO A 380 5.96 6.61 -8.45
N PHE A 381 5.84 5.77 -9.49
CA PHE A 381 6.62 4.53 -9.59
C PHE A 381 8.13 4.80 -9.75
N ARG A 382 8.52 5.99 -10.23
CA ARG A 382 9.93 6.40 -10.26
C ARG A 382 10.53 6.58 -8.87
N ARG A 383 9.70 6.88 -7.86
CA ARG A 383 10.12 7.18 -6.48
C ARG A 383 11.26 8.20 -6.41
N THR A 384 11.21 9.19 -7.31
CA THR A 384 12.16 10.31 -7.36
C THR A 384 11.54 11.52 -6.69
N THR A 385 10.77 12.32 -7.43
CA THR A 385 10.10 13.51 -6.90
C THR A 385 8.86 13.13 -6.09
N LEU A 386 8.09 12.15 -6.55
CA LEU A 386 6.96 11.60 -5.80
C LEU A 386 7.28 10.16 -5.40
N ASP A 387 7.20 9.89 -4.10
CA ASP A 387 7.21 8.55 -3.49
C ASP A 387 6.06 8.50 -2.49
N SER A 388 5.10 7.58 -2.70
CA SER A 388 3.93 7.45 -1.82
C SER A 388 4.32 6.95 -0.41
N GLY A 389 5.49 6.33 -0.28
CA GLY A 389 5.94 5.70 0.95
C GLY A 389 5.40 4.28 1.16
N ALA A 390 4.46 3.81 0.32
CA ALA A 390 3.91 2.48 0.41
C ALA A 390 4.93 1.39 0.07
N VAL A 391 4.67 0.20 0.60
CA VAL A 391 5.29 -1.06 0.20
C VAL A 391 4.46 -1.64 -0.95
N VAL A 392 5.08 -1.78 -2.12
CA VAL A 392 4.42 -2.37 -3.31
C VAL A 392 4.79 -3.84 -3.42
N VAL A 393 3.78 -4.72 -3.50
CA VAL A 393 3.95 -6.18 -3.43
C VAL A 393 3.64 -6.87 -4.75
N GLY A 394 4.62 -7.60 -5.28
CA GLY A 394 4.47 -8.45 -6.46
C GLY A 394 4.08 -9.89 -6.12
N ALA A 395 3.64 -10.64 -7.14
CA ALA A 395 3.19 -12.03 -7.01
C ALA A 395 4.27 -13.01 -7.51
N GLY A 396 4.78 -13.83 -6.58
CA GLY A 396 5.75 -14.88 -6.84
C GLY A 396 5.13 -16.26 -6.93
N ALA A 397 5.72 -17.15 -7.74
CA ALA A 397 5.31 -18.53 -7.81
C ALA A 397 5.58 -19.25 -6.46
N PRO A 398 4.63 -20.08 -5.96
CA PRO A 398 4.91 -20.98 -4.86
C PRO A 398 5.94 -22.05 -5.27
N PRO A 399 6.46 -22.85 -4.32
CA PRO A 399 7.31 -23.99 -4.65
C PRO A 399 6.65 -24.94 -5.68
N PRO A 400 7.43 -25.51 -6.62
CA PRO A 400 6.93 -26.53 -7.52
C PRO A 400 6.24 -27.68 -6.79
N GLY A 401 5.13 -28.16 -7.33
CA GLY A 401 4.30 -29.24 -6.79
C GLY A 401 3.37 -28.82 -5.66
N THR A 402 3.26 -27.53 -5.34
CA THR A 402 2.31 -27.02 -4.33
C THR A 402 0.90 -27.43 -4.72
N HIS A 403 0.21 -28.13 -3.81
CA HIS A 403 -1.11 -28.72 -4.04
C HIS A 403 -1.20 -29.63 -5.27
N GLY A 404 -0.05 -30.15 -5.74
CA GLY A 404 0.04 -30.97 -6.94
C GLY A 404 0.07 -30.19 -8.27
N ARG A 405 0.30 -28.87 -8.23
CA ARG A 405 0.37 -27.99 -9.42
C ARG A 405 1.71 -27.23 -9.46
N ASP A 406 2.11 -26.81 -10.66
CA ASP A 406 3.35 -26.09 -10.93
C ASP A 406 3.06 -24.75 -11.62
N HIS A 407 3.73 -23.68 -11.17
CA HIS A 407 3.54 -22.31 -11.67
C HIS A 407 4.85 -21.63 -12.11
N GLY A 408 5.90 -22.44 -12.27
CA GLY A 408 7.28 -22.02 -12.50
C GLY A 408 8.18 -22.23 -11.27
N PRO A 409 9.48 -21.87 -11.38
CA PRO A 409 10.41 -21.93 -10.25
C PRO A 409 9.93 -21.10 -9.05
N ASP A 410 10.17 -21.60 -7.84
CA ASP A 410 9.79 -20.92 -6.60
C ASP A 410 10.31 -19.47 -6.54
N ARG A 411 9.45 -18.51 -6.17
CA ARG A 411 9.74 -17.06 -6.11
C ARG A 411 10.06 -16.42 -7.46
N SER A 412 9.80 -17.10 -8.58
CA SER A 412 9.82 -16.45 -9.89
C SER A 412 8.57 -15.60 -10.09
N ARG A 413 8.68 -14.53 -10.89
CA ARG A 413 7.54 -13.65 -11.15
C ARG A 413 6.41 -14.42 -11.81
N LEU A 414 5.19 -14.38 -11.28
CA LEU A 414 4.00 -14.92 -11.96
C LEU A 414 3.65 -14.07 -13.20
N ASP A 415 3.17 -14.71 -14.26
CA ASP A 415 2.93 -14.10 -15.57
C ASP A 415 2.09 -12.81 -15.53
N PHE A 416 1.04 -12.79 -14.71
CA PHE A 416 0.16 -11.64 -14.51
C PHE A 416 0.76 -10.54 -13.62
N SER A 417 1.78 -10.82 -12.79
CA SER A 417 2.29 -9.85 -11.82
C SER A 417 2.94 -8.67 -12.53
N ASN A 418 2.56 -7.45 -12.15
CA ASN A 418 3.38 -6.28 -12.47
C ASN A 418 4.76 -6.39 -11.81
N TYR A 419 5.74 -5.69 -12.38
CA TYR A 419 7.13 -5.67 -11.95
C TYR A 419 7.76 -4.30 -12.20
N GLY A 420 8.88 -4.01 -11.55
CA GLY A 420 9.62 -2.76 -11.76
C GLY A 420 10.42 -2.35 -10.53
N ALA A 421 11.18 -1.26 -10.65
CA ALA A 421 12.06 -0.77 -9.58
C ALA A 421 11.29 -0.39 -8.29
N CYS A 422 10.02 0.01 -8.40
CA CYS A 422 9.16 0.32 -7.24
C CYS A 422 8.78 -0.91 -6.42
N VAL A 423 8.73 -2.12 -7.00
CA VAL A 423 8.25 -3.32 -6.27
C VAL A 423 9.24 -3.73 -5.18
N ASP A 424 8.76 -3.83 -3.96
CA ASP A 424 9.57 -3.93 -2.74
C ASP A 424 9.78 -5.38 -2.29
N ALA A 425 8.70 -6.16 -2.27
CA ALA A 425 8.63 -7.53 -1.77
C ALA A 425 7.64 -8.38 -2.59
N GLN A 426 7.70 -9.70 -2.40
CA GLN A 426 6.74 -10.64 -2.98
C GLN A 426 6.16 -11.60 -1.94
N GLY A 427 4.97 -12.12 -2.23
CA GLY A 427 4.35 -13.25 -1.55
C GLY A 427 4.03 -14.38 -2.54
N TRP A 428 3.41 -15.45 -2.06
CA TRP A 428 2.81 -16.45 -2.95
C TRP A 428 1.64 -15.80 -3.70
N GLY A 429 1.65 -15.83 -5.03
CA GLY A 429 0.57 -15.27 -5.85
C GLY A 429 -0.37 -16.33 -6.45
N ARG A 430 -0.19 -17.59 -6.09
CA ARG A 430 -0.98 -18.76 -6.50
C ARG A 430 -0.97 -19.76 -5.35
N GLU A 431 -1.97 -20.62 -5.31
CA GLU A 431 -2.03 -21.77 -4.39
C GLU A 431 -2.02 -21.37 -2.91
N VAL A 432 -2.65 -20.25 -2.57
CA VAL A 432 -2.72 -19.82 -1.18
C VAL A 432 -3.92 -20.50 -0.50
N THR A 433 -3.61 -21.32 0.50
CA THR A 433 -4.64 -21.91 1.38
C THR A 433 -5.14 -20.89 2.38
N SER A 434 -6.45 -20.63 2.39
CA SER A 434 -7.11 -19.67 3.28
C SER A 434 -8.62 -19.97 3.45
N THR A 435 -9.32 -19.10 4.18
CA THR A 435 -10.78 -19.06 4.27
C THR A 435 -11.43 -18.52 2.98
N GLY A 436 -12.73 -18.71 2.79
CA GLY A 436 -13.48 -18.25 1.61
C GLY A 436 -13.37 -19.16 0.38
N TYR A 437 -14.03 -18.74 -0.72
CA TYR A 437 -14.19 -19.37 -2.05
C TYR A 437 -14.79 -20.78 -2.11
N GLY A 438 -14.36 -21.69 -1.23
CA GLY A 438 -14.99 -22.98 -1.00
C GLY A 438 -14.54 -24.13 -1.89
N ASP A 439 -13.49 -23.94 -2.71
CA ASP A 439 -12.96 -24.99 -3.60
C ASP A 439 -12.21 -26.11 -2.88
N LEU A 440 -11.69 -25.85 -1.67
CA LEU A 440 -11.07 -26.87 -0.80
C LEU A 440 -12.10 -27.51 0.14
N GLN A 441 -12.98 -26.69 0.70
CA GLN A 441 -14.15 -27.13 1.45
C GLN A 441 -15.31 -26.18 1.15
N GLY A 442 -16.38 -26.72 0.58
CA GLY A 442 -17.56 -25.95 0.19
C GLY A 442 -18.81 -26.37 0.98
N GLY A 443 -19.96 -26.37 0.30
CA GLY A 443 -21.26 -26.69 0.87
C GLY A 443 -22.18 -25.46 0.95
N ALA A 444 -23.34 -25.63 1.57
CA ALA A 444 -24.37 -24.58 1.60
C ALA A 444 -24.01 -23.34 2.44
N SER A 445 -23.08 -23.47 3.41
CA SER A 445 -22.71 -22.38 4.33
C SER A 445 -21.34 -21.79 4.00
N GLN A 446 -21.32 -20.53 3.58
CA GLN A 446 -20.08 -19.76 3.36
C GLN A 446 -19.28 -19.50 4.64
N ASP A 447 -19.85 -19.71 5.83
CA ASP A 447 -19.10 -19.63 7.09
C ASP A 447 -18.13 -20.81 7.28
N LEU A 448 -18.20 -21.83 6.42
CA LEU A 448 -17.39 -23.06 6.47
C LEU A 448 -16.55 -23.24 5.19
N TRP A 449 -16.40 -22.17 4.39
CA TRP A 449 -15.74 -22.25 3.09
C TRP A 449 -14.23 -22.06 3.22
N TYR A 450 -13.46 -22.96 2.64
CA TYR A 450 -12.01 -22.86 2.53
C TYR A 450 -11.55 -23.03 1.09
N THR A 451 -10.39 -22.46 0.79
CA THR A 451 -9.73 -22.51 -0.52
C THR A 451 -8.30 -22.98 -0.39
N ASP A 452 -7.78 -23.60 -1.44
CA ASP A 452 -6.34 -23.80 -1.63
C ASP A 452 -5.78 -23.10 -2.88
N MET A 453 -6.62 -22.29 -3.53
CA MET A 453 -6.37 -21.72 -4.86
C MET A 453 -6.40 -20.20 -4.89
N PHE A 454 -6.50 -19.51 -3.75
CA PHE A 454 -6.45 -18.05 -3.73
C PHE A 454 -5.15 -17.55 -4.38
N SER A 455 -5.31 -16.55 -5.25
CA SER A 455 -4.33 -16.17 -6.26
C SER A 455 -4.37 -14.66 -6.55
N GLY A 456 -3.33 -14.17 -7.23
CA GLY A 456 -3.17 -12.76 -7.59
C GLY A 456 -2.14 -12.05 -6.72
N THR A 457 -1.81 -10.80 -7.08
CA THR A 457 -1.06 -9.92 -6.17
C THR A 457 -1.77 -9.75 -4.83
N SER A 458 -3.10 -9.89 -4.81
CA SER A 458 -3.94 -9.90 -3.62
C SER A 458 -3.82 -11.12 -2.69
N SER A 459 -3.22 -12.22 -3.15
CA SER A 459 -2.82 -13.32 -2.27
C SER A 459 -1.36 -13.16 -1.79
N ALA A 460 -0.61 -12.27 -2.44
CA ALA A 460 0.79 -12.02 -2.11
C ALA A 460 0.95 -10.91 -1.07
N SER A 461 0.15 -9.84 -1.17
CA SER A 461 0.16 -8.70 -0.24
C SER A 461 -0.22 -9.06 1.21
N PRO A 462 -1.21 -9.93 1.49
CA PRO A 462 -1.55 -10.35 2.86
C PRO A 462 -0.40 -11.11 3.53
N ILE A 463 0.38 -11.89 2.77
CA ILE A 463 1.58 -12.57 3.28
C ILE A 463 2.63 -11.56 3.77
N VAL A 464 2.85 -10.49 3.02
CA VAL A 464 3.78 -9.41 3.41
C VAL A 464 3.24 -8.63 4.61
N VAL A 465 1.93 -8.36 4.64
CA VAL A 465 1.26 -7.73 5.80
C VAL A 465 1.41 -8.57 7.06
N GLY A 466 1.14 -9.88 6.99
CA GLY A 466 1.33 -10.80 8.10
C GLY A 466 2.77 -10.80 8.61
N ALA A 467 3.76 -10.80 7.71
CA ALA A 467 5.16 -10.70 8.10
C ALA A 467 5.48 -9.39 8.83
N LEU A 468 5.02 -8.25 8.31
CA LEU A 468 5.21 -6.96 8.97
C LEU A 468 4.49 -6.88 10.31
N ALA A 469 3.29 -7.46 10.44
CA ALA A 469 2.55 -7.53 11.70
C ALA A 469 3.32 -8.34 12.76
N CYS A 470 3.91 -9.47 12.39
CA CYS A 470 4.78 -10.26 13.28
C CYS A 470 5.98 -9.44 13.78
N VAL A 471 6.63 -8.66 12.89
CA VAL A 471 7.76 -7.80 13.26
C VAL A 471 7.30 -6.66 14.18
N GLN A 472 6.20 -5.98 13.86
CA GLN A 472 5.65 -4.90 14.68
C GLN A 472 5.24 -5.39 16.07
N GLY A 473 4.57 -6.54 16.16
CA GLY A 473 4.20 -7.16 17.44
C GLY A 473 5.44 -7.51 18.27
N THR A 474 6.50 -8.00 17.63
CA THR A 474 7.78 -8.27 18.29
C THR A 474 8.44 -6.99 18.83
N LEU A 475 8.44 -5.91 18.05
CA LEU A 475 8.97 -4.61 18.49
C LEU A 475 8.18 -4.06 19.68
N ARG A 476 6.84 -4.12 19.61
CA ARG A 476 5.95 -3.69 20.71
C ARG A 476 6.21 -4.50 21.98
N ALA A 477 6.32 -5.82 21.88
CA ALA A 477 6.62 -6.70 23.01
C ALA A 477 8.01 -6.45 23.61
N ALA A 478 8.97 -6.00 22.80
CA ALA A 478 10.30 -5.61 23.24
C ALA A 478 10.39 -4.15 23.74
N GLY A 479 9.27 -3.41 23.80
CA GLY A 479 9.24 -2.00 24.20
C GLY A 479 9.99 -1.08 23.23
N ARG A 480 10.09 -1.49 21.95
CA ARG A 480 10.78 -0.74 20.90
C ARG A 480 9.82 0.16 20.14
N ILE A 481 10.39 1.17 19.49
CA ILE A 481 9.66 2.04 18.56
C ILE A 481 9.18 1.17 17.39
N PRO A 482 7.89 1.25 17.00
CA PRO A 482 7.40 0.54 15.82
C PRO A 482 8.15 0.94 14.55
N LEU A 483 8.16 0.06 13.55
CA LEU A 483 8.70 0.40 12.23
C LEU A 483 7.95 1.61 11.66
N SER A 484 8.71 2.58 11.16
CA SER A 484 8.20 3.57 10.23
C SER A 484 8.00 2.95 8.84
N PRO A 485 7.17 3.56 7.96
CA PRO A 485 6.97 3.06 6.59
C PRO A 485 8.28 2.90 5.80
N GLY A 486 9.16 3.92 5.87
CA GLY A 486 10.49 3.86 5.25
C GLY A 486 11.34 2.71 5.79
N ARG A 487 11.31 2.44 7.10
CA ARG A 487 12.08 1.33 7.69
C ARG A 487 11.48 -0.03 7.36
N ALA A 488 10.15 -0.17 7.33
CA ALA A 488 9.49 -1.40 6.90
C ALA A 488 9.91 -1.77 5.47
N ARG A 489 9.85 -0.81 4.54
CA ARG A 489 10.29 -0.98 3.16
C ARG A 489 11.78 -1.30 3.04
N GLN A 490 12.63 -0.64 3.83
CA GLN A 490 14.07 -0.94 3.87
C GLN A 490 14.34 -2.37 4.34
N LEU A 491 13.67 -2.83 5.41
CA LEU A 491 13.82 -4.18 5.93
C LEU A 491 13.43 -5.23 4.89
N LEU A 492 12.28 -5.04 4.23
CA LEU A 492 11.80 -5.93 3.18
C LEU A 492 12.76 -6.00 1.98
N ARG A 493 13.35 -4.87 1.56
CA ARG A 493 14.33 -4.86 0.46
C ARG A 493 15.68 -5.46 0.84
N ALA A 494 16.07 -5.38 2.11
CA ALA A 494 17.38 -5.83 2.59
C ALA A 494 17.39 -7.32 3.01
N GLY A 495 16.23 -7.88 3.36
CA GLY A 495 16.09 -9.26 3.79
C GLY A 495 15.19 -10.10 2.89
N GLY A 496 14.92 -11.32 3.33
CA GLY A 496 14.08 -12.28 2.63
C GLY A 496 14.83 -13.10 1.58
N SER A 497 14.09 -14.03 1.00
CA SER A 497 14.56 -14.94 -0.04
C SER A 497 14.50 -14.26 -1.41
N PRO A 498 15.64 -14.16 -2.14
CA PRO A 498 15.68 -13.50 -3.44
C PRO A 498 14.78 -14.16 -4.50
N GLN A 499 14.24 -13.33 -5.40
CA GLN A 499 13.53 -13.74 -6.61
C GLN A 499 14.36 -14.71 -7.47
N GLN A 500 13.69 -15.64 -8.15
CA GLN A 500 14.31 -16.54 -9.13
C GLN A 500 13.90 -16.19 -10.56
N ASP A 501 14.70 -16.64 -11.52
CA ASP A 501 14.37 -16.58 -12.94
C ASP A 501 13.28 -17.61 -13.29
N ALA A 502 12.46 -17.28 -14.28
CA ALA A 502 11.64 -18.23 -15.02
C ALA A 502 11.77 -17.98 -16.53
N PRO A 503 11.47 -18.97 -17.39
CA PRO A 503 11.38 -18.75 -18.83
C PRO A 503 10.49 -17.54 -19.18
N GLY A 504 11.02 -16.59 -19.95
CA GLY A 504 10.32 -15.35 -20.33
C GLY A 504 10.10 -14.33 -19.20
N ARG A 505 10.50 -14.64 -17.97
CA ARG A 505 10.29 -13.84 -16.76
C ARG A 505 11.56 -13.82 -15.90
N PRO A 506 12.65 -13.18 -16.38
CA PRO A 506 13.91 -13.12 -15.65
C PRO A 506 13.78 -12.31 -14.36
N SER A 507 14.67 -12.55 -13.40
CA SER A 507 14.77 -11.83 -12.13
C SER A 507 15.02 -10.32 -12.26
N THR A 508 15.44 -9.86 -13.44
CA THR A 508 15.49 -8.43 -13.78
C THR A 508 14.11 -7.79 -13.85
N GLN A 509 13.04 -8.58 -14.08
CA GLN A 509 11.65 -8.16 -13.90
C GLN A 509 11.31 -8.23 -12.41
N ARG A 510 11.80 -7.23 -11.66
CA ARG A 510 11.77 -7.22 -10.20
C ARG A 510 10.33 -7.28 -9.64
N ILE A 511 10.10 -8.28 -8.79
CA ILE A 511 8.95 -8.35 -7.87
C ILE A 511 9.38 -8.35 -6.38
N GLY A 512 10.67 -8.15 -6.10
CA GLY A 512 11.19 -8.09 -4.73
C GLY A 512 11.54 -9.46 -4.13
N SER A 513 11.97 -9.48 -2.87
CA SER A 513 12.28 -10.70 -2.12
C SER A 513 11.04 -11.20 -1.37
N ARG A 514 10.90 -12.52 -1.19
CA ARG A 514 9.88 -13.08 -0.29
C ARG A 514 10.35 -12.91 1.17
N PRO A 515 9.57 -12.30 2.08
CA PRO A 515 9.99 -12.10 3.46
C PRO A 515 10.49 -13.38 4.15
N ASP A 516 11.45 -13.24 5.07
CA ASP A 516 11.90 -14.31 5.95
C ASP A 516 11.92 -13.77 7.38
N LEU A 517 10.95 -14.16 8.20
CA LEU A 517 10.79 -13.65 9.56
C LEU A 517 11.96 -14.01 10.48
N ARG A 518 12.67 -15.12 10.23
CA ARG A 518 13.89 -15.46 10.96
C ARG A 518 15.01 -14.46 10.70
N GLN A 519 15.00 -13.81 9.54
CA GLN A 519 15.95 -12.75 9.21
C GLN A 519 15.42 -11.37 9.62
N LEU A 520 14.16 -11.06 9.32
CA LEU A 520 13.60 -9.72 9.50
C LEU A 520 13.46 -9.34 10.98
N ILE A 521 13.05 -10.27 11.85
CA ILE A 521 12.90 -10.00 13.29
C ILE A 521 14.22 -9.55 13.93
N PRO A 522 15.35 -10.28 13.82
CA PRO A 522 16.61 -9.81 14.39
C PRO A 522 17.12 -8.52 13.72
N MET A 523 16.89 -8.30 12.42
CA MET A 523 17.23 -7.04 11.74
C MET A 523 16.43 -5.84 12.29
N ALA A 524 15.18 -6.06 12.69
CA ALA A 524 14.34 -5.04 13.31
C ALA A 524 14.73 -4.81 14.78
N LEU A 525 15.06 -5.87 15.51
CA LEU A 525 15.45 -5.79 16.93
C LEU A 525 16.88 -5.30 17.15
N GLU A 526 17.73 -5.33 16.13
CA GLU A 526 19.15 -4.99 16.25
C GLU A 526 19.33 -3.65 16.98
N GLN A 527 20.22 -3.66 17.96
CA GLN A 527 20.68 -2.47 18.67
C GLN A 527 22.19 -2.39 18.49
N ARG A 528 22.64 -1.39 17.74
CA ARG A 528 24.04 -0.98 17.82
C ARG A 528 24.08 0.45 18.30
N SER A 529 24.82 0.66 19.38
CA SER A 529 25.23 2.00 19.76
C SER A 529 26.61 2.27 19.19
N TRP A 530 26.79 3.42 18.57
CA TRP A 530 28.13 3.90 18.25
C TRP A 530 28.22 5.40 18.44
N PHE A 531 29.44 5.83 18.71
CA PHE A 531 29.77 7.17 19.13
C PHE A 531 30.86 7.72 18.22
N GLY A 532 30.82 9.01 17.95
CA GLY A 532 31.82 9.62 17.11
C GLY A 532 31.93 11.12 17.30
N VAL A 533 32.99 11.67 16.73
CA VAL A 533 33.15 13.11 16.55
C VAL A 533 32.79 13.41 15.10
N GLN A 534 31.73 14.19 14.88
CA GLN A 534 31.33 14.63 13.55
C GLN A 534 32.14 15.85 13.11
N PHE A 535 32.37 16.80 14.01
CA PHE A 535 33.08 18.04 13.72
C PHE A 535 34.11 18.36 14.79
N ARG A 536 35.21 18.97 14.34
CA ARG A 536 36.17 19.69 15.21
C ARG A 536 36.22 21.13 14.75
N GLY A 537 36.07 22.06 15.67
CA GLY A 537 35.95 23.47 15.34
C GLY A 537 36.60 24.38 16.36
N ARG A 538 36.68 25.65 15.99
CA ARG A 538 37.08 26.77 16.84
C ARG A 538 36.09 27.91 16.65
N LEU A 539 35.76 28.61 17.74
CA LEU A 539 34.97 29.82 17.74
C LEU A 539 35.75 30.93 18.43
N GLU A 540 35.75 32.11 17.82
CA GLU A 540 36.23 33.33 18.46
C GLU A 540 35.35 33.73 19.64
N ALA A 541 35.81 34.72 20.40
CA ALA A 541 35.07 35.30 21.51
C ALA A 541 33.64 35.67 21.12
N ASP A 542 32.66 35.25 21.92
CA ASP A 542 31.22 35.52 21.74
C ASP A 542 30.62 35.09 20.37
N GLN A 543 31.37 34.33 19.57
CA GLN A 543 30.96 33.94 18.22
C GLN A 543 29.89 32.83 18.27
N THR A 544 28.93 32.91 17.35
CA THR A 544 27.99 31.82 17.06
C THR A 544 28.19 31.33 15.63
N GLN A 545 28.20 30.02 15.42
CA GLN A 545 28.27 29.41 14.09
C GLN A 545 27.34 28.19 13.99
N ARG A 546 26.73 28.01 12.81
CA ARG A 546 25.92 26.83 12.46
C ARG A 546 26.77 25.80 11.71
N TRP A 547 26.64 24.55 12.14
CA TRP A 547 27.19 23.37 11.47
C TRP A 547 26.04 22.47 11.01
N PHE A 548 26.23 21.65 9.97
CA PHE A 548 25.19 20.72 9.56
C PHE A 548 25.74 19.42 8.96
N THR A 549 24.98 18.34 9.11
CA THR A 549 25.21 17.04 8.49
C THR A 549 23.87 16.43 8.07
N PHE A 550 23.85 15.68 6.97
CA PHE A 550 22.64 15.20 6.31
C PHE A 550 22.73 13.71 5.98
N ASN A 551 21.65 13.12 5.45
CA ASN A 551 21.54 11.69 5.11
C ASN A 551 21.69 10.73 6.30
N TRP A 552 21.32 11.16 7.52
CA TRP A 552 21.21 10.25 8.66
C TRP A 552 19.90 9.49 8.57
N PRO A 553 19.86 8.16 8.74
CA PRO A 553 18.58 7.44 8.70
C PRO A 553 17.59 7.99 9.73
N ALA A 554 16.38 8.32 9.27
CA ALA A 554 15.38 9.02 10.05
C ALA A 554 14.81 8.20 11.21
N HIS A 555 14.98 6.88 11.16
CA HIS A 555 14.57 5.96 12.23
C HIS A 555 15.63 5.84 13.34
N TRP A 556 16.84 6.39 13.15
CA TRP A 556 17.87 6.35 14.19
C TRP A 556 17.59 7.35 15.30
N HIS A 557 17.75 6.89 16.55
CA HIS A 557 17.80 7.77 17.70
C HIS A 557 19.22 8.30 17.87
N VAL A 558 19.44 9.58 17.54
CA VAL A 558 20.75 10.23 17.60
C VAL A 558 20.74 11.38 18.60
N GLU A 559 21.67 11.33 19.56
CA GLU A 559 21.94 12.45 20.47
C GLU A 559 23.22 13.18 20.07
N TRP A 560 23.19 14.51 20.20
CA TRP A 560 24.30 15.40 19.85
C TRP A 560 24.79 16.18 21.08
N SER A 561 26.11 16.23 21.26
CA SER A 561 26.74 17.00 22.32
C SER A 561 27.90 17.83 21.78
N VAL A 562 28.16 18.97 22.40
CA VAL A 562 29.31 19.83 22.06
C VAL A 562 30.21 19.96 23.27
N VAL A 563 31.47 19.55 23.10
CA VAL A 563 32.44 19.47 24.20
C VAL A 563 33.64 20.36 23.90
N PRO A 564 33.90 21.41 24.72
CA PRO A 564 35.13 22.18 24.64
C PRO A 564 36.37 21.30 24.83
N THR A 565 37.40 21.50 24.01
CA THR A 565 38.63 20.70 24.04
C THR A 565 39.82 21.44 24.63
N ASN A 566 39.73 22.76 24.81
CA ASN A 566 40.71 23.55 25.55
C ASN A 566 40.24 23.76 27.00
N PRO A 567 40.81 23.03 28.00
CA PRO A 567 40.34 23.09 29.37
C PRO A 567 40.57 24.48 29.98
N ARG A 568 39.50 25.11 30.46
CA ARG A 568 39.53 26.39 31.21
C ARG A 568 38.50 26.35 32.35
N GLY A 569 38.90 26.78 33.54
CA GLY A 569 38.00 26.86 34.70
C GLY A 569 37.13 28.12 34.70
N GLY A 570 36.10 28.16 35.55
CA GLY A 570 35.36 29.40 35.84
C GLY A 570 34.03 29.59 35.08
N GLY A 571 33.32 28.51 34.70
CA GLY A 571 31.93 28.57 34.22
C GLY A 571 31.63 27.83 32.89
N PRO A 572 30.43 27.99 32.33
CA PRO A 572 30.06 27.46 31.02
C PRO A 572 30.90 28.07 29.89
N THR A 573 31.28 27.26 28.89
CA THR A 573 32.17 27.69 27.79
C THR A 573 31.44 27.75 26.46
N VAL A 574 30.56 26.79 26.18
CA VAL A 574 29.75 26.75 24.97
C VAL A 574 28.29 26.50 25.31
N GLU A 575 27.42 27.04 24.48
CA GLU A 575 25.99 26.71 24.39
C GLU A 575 25.75 26.13 23.00
N TRP A 576 24.85 25.14 22.88
CA TRP A 576 24.47 24.62 21.57
C TRP A 576 22.97 24.34 21.49
N THR A 577 22.46 24.35 20.26
CA THR A 577 21.09 23.95 19.94
C THR A 577 21.11 23.07 18.71
N VAL A 578 20.40 21.95 18.77
CA VAL A 578 20.22 21.03 17.65
C VAL A 578 18.83 21.27 17.07
N ARG A 579 18.76 21.45 15.76
CA ARG A 579 17.50 21.44 14.99
C ARG A 579 17.58 20.35 13.95
N THR A 580 16.46 19.72 13.66
CA THR A 580 16.36 18.67 12.67
C THR A 580 15.52 19.13 11.49
N GLU A 581 15.88 18.68 10.31
CA GLU A 581 15.09 18.74 9.10
C GLU A 581 14.98 17.31 8.57
N ARG A 582 13.80 16.86 8.15
CA ARG A 582 13.62 15.52 7.60
C ARG A 582 13.38 15.61 6.10
N PRO A 583 14.41 15.59 5.24
CA PRO A 583 14.23 15.75 3.79
C PRO A 583 13.52 14.59 3.10
N SER A 584 13.34 13.44 3.76
CA SER A 584 12.56 12.32 3.21
C SER A 584 12.10 11.35 4.31
N ASP A 585 11.25 10.40 3.94
CA ASP A 585 10.82 9.33 4.85
C ASP A 585 12.00 8.49 5.38
N TYR A 586 13.16 8.56 4.73
CA TYR A 586 14.33 7.77 5.05
C TYR A 586 15.41 8.52 5.81
N TYR A 587 15.49 9.85 5.67
CA TYR A 587 16.66 10.59 6.10
C TYR A 587 16.33 11.87 6.88
N VAL A 588 17.21 12.22 7.81
CA VAL A 588 17.23 13.44 8.63
C VAL A 588 18.56 14.18 8.45
N THR A 589 18.47 15.50 8.45
CA THR A 589 19.54 16.47 8.52
C THR A 589 19.55 17.10 9.90
N TYR A 590 20.74 17.18 10.52
CA TYR A 590 20.96 17.84 11.80
C TYR A 590 21.70 19.15 11.60
N TRP A 591 21.11 20.23 12.12
CA TRP A 591 21.65 21.59 12.15
C TRP A 591 22.03 21.94 13.59
N ILE A 592 23.30 22.26 13.83
CA ILE A 592 23.85 22.44 15.18
C ILE A 592 24.41 23.86 15.29
N ASP A 593 23.68 24.72 15.98
CA ASP A 593 24.16 26.06 16.33
C ASP A 593 25.02 25.98 17.58
N ILE A 594 26.21 26.57 17.55
CA ILE A 594 27.15 26.57 18.66
C ILE A 594 27.57 28.00 18.93
N LYS A 595 27.42 28.43 20.18
CA LYS A 595 27.82 29.75 20.67
C LYS A 595 28.96 29.59 21.68
N ASN A 596 30.03 30.33 21.47
CA ASN A 596 31.07 30.54 22.47
C ASN A 596 30.56 31.56 23.49
N LEU A 597 30.60 31.21 24.78
CA LEU A 597 30.15 32.06 25.88
C LEU A 597 31.31 32.81 26.54
N ARG A 598 32.52 32.69 25.99
CA ARG A 598 33.74 33.29 26.54
C ARG A 598 34.21 34.45 25.68
N ALA A 599 34.91 35.38 26.34
CA ALA A 599 35.63 36.49 25.71
C ALA A 599 36.95 36.04 25.02
N GLU A 600 37.17 34.74 24.87
CA GLU A 600 38.41 34.14 24.38
C GLU A 600 38.07 33.01 23.40
N GLN A 601 39.00 32.67 22.51
CA GLN A 601 38.79 31.59 21.53
C GLN A 601 38.60 30.22 22.22
N THR A 602 37.57 29.49 21.80
CA THR A 602 37.23 28.15 22.30
C THR A 602 37.37 27.12 21.18
N SER A 603 38.11 26.03 21.44
CA SER A 603 38.13 24.85 20.58
C SER A 603 37.11 23.83 21.09
N PHE A 604 36.44 23.10 20.18
CA PHE A 604 35.41 22.14 20.56
C PHE A 604 35.32 20.95 19.61
N GLU A 605 34.67 19.89 20.10
CA GLU A 605 34.20 18.74 19.33
C GLU A 605 32.69 18.70 19.33
N VAL A 606 32.09 18.48 18.16
CA VAL A 606 30.69 18.07 18.04
C VAL A 606 30.66 16.56 17.96
N ARG A 607 30.08 15.95 18.98
CA ARG A 607 29.99 14.51 19.15
C ARG A 607 28.57 14.04 18.94
N TYR A 608 28.43 12.82 18.47
CA TYR A 608 27.15 12.14 18.35
C TYR A 608 27.17 10.78 19.04
N ALA A 609 26.01 10.35 19.48
CA ALA A 609 25.72 9.00 19.93
C ALA A 609 24.50 8.50 19.16
N VAL A 610 24.66 7.44 18.38
CA VAL A 610 23.49 6.69 17.90
C VAL A 610 23.15 5.67 18.97
N LEU A 611 21.95 5.77 19.53
CA LEU A 611 21.52 5.00 20.69
C LEU A 611 20.67 3.77 20.31
N GLY A 612 20.35 3.62 19.03
CA GLY A 612 19.52 2.56 18.47
C GLY A 612 18.66 3.09 17.33
N TRP A 613 17.77 2.24 16.82
CA TRP A 613 16.86 2.57 15.74
C TRP A 613 15.60 1.69 15.72
#